data_AF-A0A7W7M0T5-F1
#
_entry.id   AF-A0A7W7M0T5-F1
#
_cell.length_a   1.000
_cell.length_b   1.000
_cell.length_c   1.000
_cell.angle_alpha   90.00
_cell.angle_beta   90.00
_cell.angle_gamma   90.00
#
_symmetry.space_group_name_H-M   'P 1'
#
loop_
_entity.id
_entity.type
_entity.pdbx_description
1 polymer ?
#
loop_
_entity_poly.entity_id
_entity_poly.type
_entity_poly.pdbx_seq_one_letter_code
_entity_poly.pdbx_strand_id
1 'polypeptide(L)'
;MDSTAMVDPGGLAGPSTVFLSGDDAEAKRTTGRLLTDLGRPPSAQLDIGGITTARGQEHFALLFMGIAGGLGSHTFNINVVPRAAT
;
A
#
# COMPACT_ATOMS: atom_id res chain seq x y z
N MET A 1 0.54 -8.59 4.07
CA MET A 1 -0.90 -8.75 3.83
C MET A 1 -1.10 -10.11 3.21
N ASP A 2 -2.20 -10.80 3.48
CA ASP A 2 -2.61 -11.93 2.65
C ASP A 2 -3.35 -11.49 1.38
N SER A 3 -3.69 -12.46 0.52
CA SER A 3 -4.39 -12.21 -0.74
C SER A 3 -5.76 -11.57 -0.56
N THR A 4 -6.46 -11.85 0.55
CA THR A 4 -7.79 -11.31 0.81
C THR A 4 -7.75 -9.80 0.91
N ALA A 5 -6.85 -9.25 1.74
CA ALA A 5 -6.66 -7.81 1.82
C ALA A 5 -6.14 -7.20 0.51
N MET A 6 -5.41 -7.95 -0.32
CA MET A 6 -4.88 -7.46 -1.60
C MET A 6 -5.97 -7.27 -2.66
N VAL A 7 -6.89 -8.22 -2.82
CA VAL A 7 -7.93 -8.19 -3.88
C VAL A 7 -9.25 -7.56 -3.45
N ASP A 8 -9.52 -7.49 -2.14
CA ASP A 8 -10.69 -6.83 -1.57
C ASP A 8 -10.28 -5.87 -0.43
N PRO A 9 -9.76 -4.68 -0.76
CA PRO A 9 -9.45 -3.67 0.25
C PRO A 9 -10.67 -3.17 1.02
N GLY A 10 -11.88 -3.31 0.45
CA GLY A 10 -13.13 -2.85 1.05
C GLY A 10 -13.53 -3.65 2.29
N GLY A 11 -13.00 -4.87 2.45
CA GLY A 11 -13.21 -5.71 3.64
C GLY A 11 -12.46 -5.26 4.89
N LEU A 12 -11.55 -4.28 4.79
CA LEU A 12 -10.84 -3.73 5.95
C LEU A 12 -11.67 -2.68 6.69
N ALA A 13 -11.44 -2.53 8.00
CA ALA A 13 -12.19 -1.59 8.84
C ALA A 13 -11.96 -0.09 8.49
N GLY A 14 -10.99 0.22 7.62
CA GLY A 14 -10.66 1.58 7.22
C GLY A 14 -9.80 1.61 5.96
N PRO A 15 -9.52 2.82 5.43
CA PRO A 15 -8.68 2.98 4.26
C PRO A 15 -7.26 2.50 4.51
N SER A 16 -6.55 2.17 3.44
CA SER A 16 -5.13 1.82 3.48
C SER A 16 -4.38 2.37 2.29
N THR A 17 -3.08 2.59 2.47
CA THR A 17 -2.19 3.16 1.45
C THR A 17 -1.46 2.04 0.71
N VAL A 18 -1.38 2.15 -0.62
CA VAL A 18 -0.47 1.38 -1.45
C VAL A 18 0.59 2.33 -2.02
N PHE A 19 1.85 1.90 -2.02
CA PHE A 19 2.98 2.77 -2.35
C PHE A 19 3.54 2.41 -3.73
N LEU A 20 3.88 3.42 -4.53
CA LEU A 20 4.53 3.29 -5.82
C LEU A 20 5.95 3.84 -5.73
N SER A 21 6.92 3.01 -6.13
CA SER A 21 8.35 3.38 -6.27
C SER A 21 8.81 2.95 -7.66
N GLY A 22 9.39 3.86 -8.43
CA GLY A 22 9.86 3.56 -9.77
C GLY A 22 10.34 4.78 -10.53
N ASP A 23 11.36 4.60 -11.37
CA ASP A 23 11.99 5.68 -12.13
C ASP A 23 11.20 6.05 -13.40
N ASP A 24 10.41 5.13 -13.93
CA ASP A 24 9.59 5.35 -15.12
C ASP A 24 8.15 5.75 -14.75
N ALA A 25 7.75 6.95 -15.17
CA ALA A 25 6.42 7.48 -14.89
C ALA A 25 5.30 6.74 -15.64
N GLU A 26 5.55 6.24 -16.85
CA GLU A 26 4.56 5.46 -17.59
C GLU A 26 4.34 4.09 -16.96
N ALA A 27 5.41 3.44 -16.51
CA ALA A 27 5.33 2.20 -15.75
C ALA A 27 4.52 2.41 -14.47
N LYS A 28 4.79 3.47 -13.69
CA LYS A 28 4.00 3.80 -12.49
C LYS A 28 2.52 4.05 -12.79
N ARG A 29 2.20 4.78 -13.88
CA ARG A 29 0.81 4.96 -14.32
C ARG A 29 0.13 3.65 -14.69
N THR A 30 0.83 2.76 -15.39
CA THR A 30 0.30 1.45 -15.75
C THR A 30 0.04 0.60 -14.52
N THR A 31 0.98 0.54 -13.58
CA THR A 31 0.78 -0.11 -12.29
C THR A 31 -0.38 0.50 -11.50
N GLY A 32 -0.52 1.83 -11.48
CA GLY A 32 -1.62 2.52 -10.80
C GLY A 32 -3.00 2.17 -11.38
N ARG A 33 -3.11 1.93 -12.69
CA ARG A 33 -4.34 1.43 -13.31
C ARG A 33 -4.66 0.01 -12.84
N LEU A 34 -3.68 -0.90 -12.86
CA LEU A 34 -3.87 -2.26 -12.35
C LEU A 34 -4.27 -2.28 -10.87
N LEU A 35 -3.67 -1.40 -10.05
CA LEU A 35 -4.07 -1.23 -8.66
C LEU A 35 -5.52 -0.76 -8.52
N THR A 36 -5.96 0.13 -9.40
CA THR A 36 -7.36 0.58 -9.45
C THR A 36 -8.30 -0.60 -9.77
N ASP A 37 -7.92 -1.45 -10.72
CA ASP A 37 -8.68 -2.66 -11.07
C ASP A 37 -8.76 -3.65 -9.89
N LEU A 38 -7.78 -3.64 -8.99
CA LEU A 38 -7.74 -4.39 -7.72
C LEU A 38 -8.38 -3.64 -6.54
N GLY A 39 -9.19 -2.63 -6.81
CA GLY A 39 -9.94 -1.89 -5.80
C GLY A 39 -9.11 -0.88 -4.99
N ARG A 40 -7.88 -0.57 -5.38
CA ARG A 40 -7.08 0.51 -4.78
C ARG A 40 -7.31 1.82 -5.55
N PRO A 41 -8.22 2.71 -5.12
CA PRO A 41 -8.51 3.93 -5.86
C PRO A 41 -7.28 4.85 -5.91
N PRO A 42 -7.19 5.79 -6.86
CA PRO A 42 -6.08 6.74 -6.95
C PRO A 42 -5.78 7.49 -5.64
N SER A 43 -6.81 7.78 -4.82
CA SER A 43 -6.64 8.43 -3.51
C SER A 43 -5.92 7.57 -2.47
N ALA A 44 -5.85 6.26 -2.66
CA ALA A 44 -5.13 5.31 -1.81
C ALA A 44 -3.71 5.02 -2.32
N GLN A 45 -3.34 5.53 -3.48
CA GLN A 45 -2.04 5.30 -4.11
C GLN A 45 -1.09 6.45 -3.79
N LEU A 46 0.04 6.15 -3.16
CA LEU A 46 1.07 7.13 -2.81
C LEU A 46 2.34 6.86 -3.61
N ASP A 47 2.62 7.71 -4.58
CA ASP A 47 3.91 7.74 -5.27
C ASP A 47 4.96 8.36 -4.35
N ILE A 48 5.94 7.56 -3.95
CA ILE A 48 7.03 7.98 -3.05
C ILE A 48 8.35 8.22 -3.79
N GLY A 49 8.35 8.21 -5.12
CA GLY A 49 9.49 8.63 -5.94
C GLY A 49 10.11 7.53 -6.82
N GLY A 50 11.44 7.63 -6.99
CA GLY A 50 12.23 6.72 -7.82
C GLY A 50 12.40 5.33 -7.19
N ILE A 51 13.01 4.39 -7.91
CA ILE A 51 13.08 2.98 -7.48
C ILE A 51 13.83 2.77 -6.16
N THR A 52 14.74 3.67 -5.80
CA THR A 52 15.52 3.59 -4.55
C THR A 52 14.66 3.67 -3.30
N THR A 53 13.45 4.23 -3.36
CA THR A 53 12.51 4.31 -2.24
C THR A 53 11.82 2.98 -1.93
N ALA A 54 11.92 1.98 -2.82
CA ALA A 54 11.47 0.62 -2.58
C ALA A 54 12.11 0.00 -1.33
N ARG A 55 13.35 0.40 -0.97
CA ARG A 55 14.00 -0.02 0.27
C ARG A 55 13.16 0.28 1.52
N GLY A 56 12.41 1.39 1.52
CA GLY A 56 11.51 1.72 2.62
C GLY A 56 10.34 0.72 2.72
N GLN A 57 9.76 0.36 1.57
CA GLN A 57 8.70 -0.65 1.48
C GLN A 57 9.22 -2.05 1.85
N GLU A 58 10.43 -2.42 1.45
CA GLU A 58 11.05 -3.72 1.76
C GLU A 58 11.30 -3.87 3.27
N HIS A 59 11.81 -2.82 3.93
CA HIS A 59 12.02 -2.83 5.38
C HIS A 59 10.73 -2.95 6.20
N PHE A 60 9.56 -2.72 5.59
CA PHE A 60 8.27 -2.96 6.24
C PHE A 60 8.06 -4.44 6.60
N ALA A 61 8.80 -5.38 6.00
CA ALA A 61 8.62 -6.81 6.23
C ALA A 61 8.69 -7.22 7.72
N LEU A 62 9.65 -6.66 8.48
CA LEU A 62 9.78 -6.98 9.91
C LEU A 62 8.64 -6.40 10.75
N LEU A 63 8.22 -5.17 10.45
CA LEU A 63 7.06 -4.55 11.11
C LEU A 63 5.78 -5.32 10.80
N PHE A 64 5.60 -5.75 9.55
CA PHE A 64 4.49 -6.59 9.13
C PHE A 64 4.39 -7.87 9.96
N MET A 65 5.51 -8.59 10.15
CA MET A 65 5.53 -9.81 10.96
C MET A 65 5.14 -9.56 12.42
N GLY A 66 5.63 -8.46 13.01
CA GLY A 66 5.27 -8.07 14.38
C GLY A 66 3.76 -7.79 14.53
N ILE A 67 3.17 -7.02 13.61
CA ILE A 67 1.73 -6.74 13.61
C ILE A 67 0.92 -8.02 13.41
N ALA A 68 1.32 -8.87 12.45
CA ALA A 68 0.65 -10.13 12.19
C ALA A 68 0.61 -11.03 13.43
N GLY A 69 1.73 -11.12 14.16
CA GLY A 69 1.80 -11.84 15.43
C GLY A 69 0.90 -11.25 16.51
N GLY A 70 0.84 -9.92 16.62
CA GLY A 70 -0.02 -9.24 17.60
C GLY A 70 -1.52 -9.36 17.30
N LEU A 71 -1.91 -9.38 16.03
CA LEU A 71 -3.30 -9.54 15.60
C LEU A 71 -3.75 -11.00 15.48
N GLY A 72 -2.81 -11.95 15.40
CA GLY A 72 -3.11 -13.34 15.04
C GLY A 72 -3.64 -13.50 13.61
N SER A 73 -3.38 -12.53 12.73
CA SER A 73 -3.91 -12.48 11.37
C SER A 73 -2.97 -11.74 10.42
N HIS A 74 -2.97 -12.12 9.14
CA HIS A 74 -2.25 -11.43 8.07
C HIS A 74 -3.15 -10.46 7.28
N THR A 75 -4.45 -10.44 7.60
CA THR A 75 -5.48 -9.62 6.95
C THR A 75 -5.56 -8.24 7.60
N PHE A 76 -4.55 -7.41 7.35
CA PHE A 76 -4.51 -6.01 7.77
C PHE A 76 -3.69 -5.20 6.78
N ASN A 77 -3.79 -3.88 6.83
CA ASN A 77 -2.96 -2.99 6.03
C ASN A 77 -2.64 -1.70 6.81
N ILE A 78 -1.77 -0.85 6.26
CA ILE A 78 -1.36 0.42 6.87
C ILE A 78 -1.93 1.62 6.11
N ASN A 79 -2.16 2.72 6.83
CA ASN A 79 -2.64 3.97 6.26
C ASN A 79 -1.68 5.11 6.62
N VAL A 80 -1.27 5.89 5.63
CA VAL A 80 -0.55 7.15 5.84
C VAL A 80 -1.58 8.24 6.08
N VAL A 81 -1.52 8.88 7.25
CA VAL A 81 -2.42 9.98 7.62
C VAL A 81 -1.66 11.31 7.50
N PRO A 82 -1.78 12.04 6.39
CA PRO A 82 -1.15 13.35 6.26
C PRO A 82 -1.87 14.38 7.13
N ARG A 83 -1.20 15.51 7.37
CA ARG A 83 -1.85 16.68 7.97
C ARG A 83 -3.03 17.09 7.08
N ALA A 84 -4.15 17.49 7.70
CA ALA A 84 -5.26 18.09 6.96
C ALA A 84 -4.79 19.33 6.18
N ALA A 85 -5.21 19.43 4.92
CA ALA A 85 -5.00 20.64 4.13
C ALA A 85 -5.73 21.81 4.81
N THR A 86 -5.03 22.93 4.99
CA THR A 86 -5.62 24.20 5.44
C THR A 86 -6.40 24.86 4.32
#